data_AF-A0AA40E8M1-F1
#
_entry.id   AF-A0AA40E8M1-F1
#
_cell.length_a   1.000
_cell.length_b   1.000
_cell.length_c   1.000
_cell.angle_alpha   90.00
_cell.angle_beta   90.00
_cell.angle_gamma   90.00
#
_symmetry.space_group_name_H-M   'P 1'
#
loop_
_entity.id
_entity.type
_entity.pdbx_description
1 polymer ?
#
loop_
_entity_poly.entity_id
_entity_poly.type
_entity_poly.pdbx_seq_one_letter_code
_entity_poly.pdbx_strand_id
1 'polypeptide(L)'
;MAVFGFLESLSATFGWLYFIAWSLSFYGQPSLNFGRRSTSGTTVDFPLINTLGFSAYFVSNVAFFYSPLIRAQYAHRNKGLTPTVQFNDITFAAHGLLLSVVTSSQYFFPRAWGFAPSAGSRPSRFILGISAGCVTGVAVILLAVAGAPDRDSTHDTPASAWLWLDVVYAVSYVKLVVTVIKYSPQVLVNYRNRSTKGWSISQILLDFVGGVLSLAQLAIDSYLQGDWSGVTGNPVKFALGNVSMFYDLIFMTQHYVLYRGADARGGETEALLRGPRDDEERRID
;
A
#
# COMPACT_ATOMS: atom_id res chain seq x y z
N MET A 1 9.00 -13.68 36.91
CA MET A 1 10.19 -13.59 36.04
C MET A 1 10.11 -14.51 34.83
N ALA A 2 9.92 -15.84 34.96
CA ALA A 2 9.90 -16.75 33.79
C ALA A 2 8.79 -16.47 32.75
N VAL A 3 7.57 -16.12 33.20
CA VAL A 3 6.44 -15.78 32.30
C VAL A 3 6.70 -14.49 31.52
N PHE A 4 7.32 -13.49 32.17
CA PHE A 4 7.67 -12.21 31.51
C PHE A 4 8.72 -12.42 30.42
N GLY A 5 9.79 -13.18 30.72
CA GLY A 5 10.82 -13.48 29.72
C GLY A 5 10.31 -14.33 28.53
N PHE A 6 9.34 -15.22 28.77
CA PHE A 6 8.66 -15.95 27.68
C PHE A 6 7.85 -15.01 26.77
N LEU A 7 7.03 -14.13 27.36
CA LEU A 7 6.21 -13.18 26.61
C LEU A 7 7.06 -12.18 25.81
N GLU A 8 8.18 -11.72 26.35
CA GLU A 8 9.15 -10.88 25.63
C GLU A 8 9.73 -11.61 24.42
N SER A 9 10.13 -12.88 24.59
CA SER A 9 10.65 -13.71 23.50
C SER A 9 9.59 -13.99 22.43
N LEU A 10 8.34 -14.22 22.86
CA LEU A 10 7.21 -14.44 21.96
C LEU A 10 6.88 -13.16 21.16
N SER A 11 6.86 -12.01 21.82
CA SER A 11 6.70 -10.70 21.18
C SER A 11 7.79 -10.48 20.12
N ALA A 12 9.06 -10.68 20.46
CA ALA A 12 10.16 -10.55 19.52
C ALA A 12 10.03 -11.52 18.32
N THR A 13 9.56 -12.74 18.56
CA THR A 13 9.33 -13.73 17.50
C THR A 13 8.20 -13.28 16.56
N PHE A 14 7.08 -12.80 17.09
CA PHE A 14 5.99 -12.25 16.28
C PHE A 14 6.45 -11.04 15.46
N GLY A 15 7.31 -10.21 16.04
CA GLY A 15 7.97 -9.08 15.37
C GLY A 15 8.70 -9.47 14.10
N TRP A 16 9.59 -10.45 14.21
CA TRP A 16 10.34 -10.95 13.06
C TRP A 16 9.44 -11.64 12.02
N LEU A 17 8.48 -12.44 12.47
CA LEU A 17 7.59 -13.16 11.57
C LEU A 17 6.69 -12.21 10.77
N TYR A 18 6.07 -11.20 11.40
CA TYR A 18 5.26 -10.26 10.62
C TYR A 18 6.12 -9.42 9.67
N PHE A 19 7.33 -9.04 10.08
CA PHE A 19 8.24 -8.26 9.24
C PHE A 19 8.59 -9.04 7.96
N ILE A 20 8.90 -10.33 8.11
CA ILE A 20 9.17 -11.23 6.99
C ILE A 20 7.90 -11.40 6.13
N ALA A 21 6.74 -11.65 6.75
CA ALA A 21 5.49 -11.85 6.02
C ALA A 21 5.11 -10.63 5.16
N TRP A 22 5.14 -9.42 5.73
CA TRP A 22 4.91 -8.20 4.98
C TRP A 22 5.95 -7.95 3.89
N SER A 23 7.23 -8.19 4.17
CA SER A 23 8.28 -8.04 3.15
C SER A 23 8.08 -8.99 1.97
N LEU A 24 7.76 -10.26 2.24
CA LEU A 24 7.50 -11.25 1.20
C LEU A 24 6.20 -10.97 0.42
N SER A 25 5.20 -10.34 1.04
CA SER A 25 3.94 -10.00 0.38
C SER A 25 4.14 -9.16 -0.89
N PHE A 26 5.13 -8.26 -0.93
CA PHE A 26 5.42 -7.42 -2.09
C PHE A 26 5.80 -8.19 -3.35
N TYR A 27 6.27 -9.43 -3.21
CA TYR A 27 6.71 -10.25 -4.33
C TYR A 27 5.59 -11.04 -4.98
N GLY A 28 4.44 -11.20 -4.31
CA GLY A 28 3.40 -12.12 -4.76
C GLY A 28 2.81 -11.75 -6.12
N GLN A 29 2.36 -10.50 -6.30
CA GLN A 29 1.81 -10.05 -7.58
C GLN A 29 2.84 -9.99 -8.73
N PRO A 30 4.04 -9.37 -8.59
CA PRO A 30 4.99 -9.31 -9.70
C PRO A 30 5.48 -10.70 -10.12
N SER A 31 5.65 -11.64 -9.19
CA SER A 31 6.02 -13.02 -9.49
C SER A 31 4.92 -13.76 -10.22
N LEU A 32 3.65 -13.59 -9.80
CA LEU A 32 2.50 -14.17 -10.48
C LEU A 32 2.37 -13.67 -11.92
N ASN A 33 2.53 -12.36 -12.13
CA ASN A 33 2.52 -11.75 -13.45
C ASN A 33 3.63 -12.33 -14.35
N PHE A 34 4.83 -12.50 -13.79
CA PHE A 34 5.97 -13.08 -14.51
C PHE A 34 5.72 -14.54 -14.90
N GLY A 35 5.22 -15.36 -13.98
CA GLY A 35 4.87 -16.75 -14.26
C GLY A 35 3.76 -16.90 -15.31
N ARG A 36 2.76 -16.02 -15.28
CA ARG A 36 1.63 -16.02 -16.24
C ARG A 36 1.94 -15.32 -17.57
N ARG A 37 3.07 -14.61 -17.66
CA ARG A 37 3.41 -13.72 -18.78
C ARG A 37 2.27 -12.76 -19.15
N SER A 38 1.51 -12.30 -18.16
CA SER A 38 0.34 -11.45 -18.36
C SER A 38 -0.10 -10.78 -17.07
N THR A 39 -0.61 -9.56 -17.19
CA THR A 39 -1.30 -8.81 -16.13
C THR A 39 -2.83 -8.94 -16.21
N SER A 40 -3.34 -9.89 -17.00
CA SER A 40 -4.78 -10.08 -17.14
C SER A 40 -5.43 -10.54 -15.82
N GLY A 41 -6.59 -9.95 -15.50
CA GLY A 41 -7.34 -10.19 -14.27
C GLY A 41 -7.10 -9.20 -13.15
N THR A 42 -6.15 -8.27 -13.33
CA THR A 42 -5.85 -7.21 -12.37
C THR A 42 -5.82 -5.85 -13.03
N THR A 43 -5.90 -4.80 -12.20
CA THR A 43 -5.79 -3.41 -12.65
C THR A 43 -4.44 -2.82 -12.24
N VAL A 44 -3.89 -1.96 -13.10
CA VAL A 44 -2.69 -1.14 -12.84
C VAL A 44 -2.88 -0.17 -11.67
N ASP A 45 -4.13 0.06 -11.27
CA ASP A 45 -4.51 0.96 -10.18
C ASP A 45 -3.73 0.68 -8.88
N PHE A 46 -3.66 -0.59 -8.46
CA PHE A 46 -2.99 -1.00 -7.23
C PHE A 46 -1.48 -0.67 -7.23
N PRO A 47 -0.67 -1.12 -8.21
CA PRO A 47 0.75 -0.79 -8.23
C PRO A 47 1.03 0.69 -8.52
N LEU A 48 0.17 1.36 -9.31
CA LEU A 48 0.33 2.79 -9.61
C LEU A 48 0.19 3.65 -8.35
N ILE A 49 -0.91 3.48 -7.61
CA ILE A 49 -1.15 4.28 -6.41
C ILE A 49 -0.15 3.94 -5.31
N ASN A 50 0.30 2.69 -5.20
CA ASN A 50 1.39 2.32 -4.30
C ASN A 50 2.71 2.98 -4.67
N THR A 51 3.01 3.18 -5.95
CA THR A 51 4.22 3.90 -6.38
C THR A 51 4.20 5.35 -5.86
N LEU A 52 3.06 6.03 -5.94
CA LEU A 52 2.88 7.36 -5.34
C LEU A 52 3.04 7.32 -3.81
N GLY A 53 2.35 6.39 -3.15
CA GLY A 53 2.38 6.26 -1.69
C GLY A 53 3.78 5.94 -1.14
N PHE A 54 4.50 5.00 -1.74
CA PHE A 54 5.86 4.64 -1.31
C PHE A 54 6.90 5.70 -1.68
N SER A 55 6.71 6.44 -2.79
CA SER A 55 7.53 7.63 -3.08
C SER A 55 7.38 8.66 -1.97
N ALA A 56 6.13 8.98 -1.61
CA ALA A 56 5.84 9.93 -0.55
C ALA A 56 6.41 9.47 0.81
N TYR A 57 6.22 8.19 1.15
CA TYR A 57 6.73 7.61 2.38
C TYR A 57 8.27 7.64 2.45
N PHE A 58 8.94 7.31 1.36
CA PHE A 58 10.40 7.37 1.26
C PHE A 58 10.91 8.81 1.45
N VAL A 59 10.34 9.77 0.70
CA VAL A 59 10.75 11.19 0.79
C VAL A 59 10.51 11.75 2.20
N SER A 60 9.36 11.48 2.82
CA SER A 60 9.08 11.96 4.17
C SER A 60 10.02 11.34 5.21
N ASN A 61 10.32 10.04 5.11
CA ASN A 61 11.24 9.38 6.05
C ASN A 61 12.67 9.90 5.90
N VAL A 62 13.15 10.12 4.66
CA VAL A 62 14.45 10.75 4.42
C VAL A 62 14.50 12.16 5.02
N ALA A 63 13.45 12.96 4.84
CA ALA A 63 13.39 14.31 5.40
C ALA A 63 13.40 14.31 6.94
N PHE A 64 12.57 13.48 7.58
CA PHE A 64 12.54 13.35 9.04
C PHE A 64 13.86 12.81 9.62
N PHE A 65 14.54 11.92 8.90
CA PHE A 65 15.76 11.30 9.39
C PHE A 65 16.98 12.21 9.20
N TYR A 66 17.20 12.75 8.00
CA TYR A 66 18.44 13.44 7.63
C TYR A 66 18.40 14.96 7.73
N SER A 67 17.23 15.62 7.59
CA SER A 67 17.19 17.09 7.53
C SER A 67 17.28 17.71 8.93
N PRO A 68 18.34 18.47 9.26
CA PRO A 68 18.45 19.13 10.56
C PRO A 68 17.33 20.16 10.78
N LEU A 69 16.93 20.87 9.73
CA LEU A 69 15.87 21.87 9.76
C LEU A 69 14.52 21.24 10.13
N ILE A 70 14.12 20.18 9.43
CA ILE A 70 12.85 19.49 9.70
C ILE A 70 12.82 18.92 11.11
N ARG A 71 13.94 18.37 11.58
CA ARG A 71 14.07 17.83 12.95
C ARG A 71 13.96 18.92 14.01
N ALA A 72 14.59 20.08 13.78
CA ALA A 72 14.48 21.23 14.69
C ALA A 72 13.05 21.78 14.73
N GLN A 73 12.41 21.95 13.58
CA GLN A 73 11.00 22.36 13.48
C GLN A 73 10.06 21.35 14.14
N TYR A 74 10.31 20.06 13.95
CA TYR A 74 9.55 19.00 14.61
C TYR A 74 9.70 19.08 16.13
N ALA A 75 10.92 19.23 16.64
CA ALA A 75 11.18 19.36 18.07
C ALA A 75 10.49 20.60 18.65
N HIS A 76 10.51 21.73 17.95
CA HIS A 76 9.80 22.93 18.37
C HIS A 76 8.28 22.67 18.55
N ARG A 77 7.64 21.98 17.60
CA ARG A 77 6.20 21.68 17.68
C ARG A 77 5.84 20.55 18.65
N ASN A 78 6.79 19.65 18.92
CA ASN A 78 6.56 18.43 19.70
C ASN A 78 7.31 18.45 21.04
N LYS A 79 7.36 19.60 21.73
CA LYS A 79 7.92 19.74 23.10
C LYS A 79 9.36 19.21 23.24
N GLY A 80 10.20 19.43 22.24
CA GLY A 80 11.60 19.01 22.20
C GLY A 80 11.83 17.56 21.75
N LEU A 81 10.78 16.82 21.39
CA LEU A 81 10.90 15.44 20.92
C LEU A 81 11.49 15.36 19.51
N THR A 82 12.21 14.28 19.22
CA THR A 82 12.72 14.00 17.87
C THR A 82 11.74 13.12 17.08
N PRO A 83 11.73 13.22 15.74
CA PRO A 83 10.98 12.27 14.93
C PRO A 83 11.41 10.83 15.23
N THR A 84 10.44 9.92 15.33
CA THR A 84 10.69 8.51 15.67
C THR A 84 11.17 7.67 14.48
N VAL A 85 11.38 8.29 13.31
CA VAL A 85 11.80 7.61 12.08
C VAL A 85 13.19 7.02 12.24
N GLN A 86 13.34 5.76 11.83
CA GLN A 86 14.58 5.00 11.88
C GLN A 86 15.07 4.65 10.47
N PHE A 87 16.34 4.22 10.34
CA PHE A 87 16.93 3.91 9.03
C PHE A 87 16.21 2.75 8.33
N ASN A 88 15.73 1.76 9.07
CA ASN A 88 14.94 0.65 8.54
C ASN A 88 13.62 1.11 7.92
N ASP A 89 13.01 2.21 8.39
CA ASP A 89 11.80 2.77 7.77
C ASP A 89 12.10 3.31 6.36
N ILE A 90 13.28 3.89 6.15
CA ILE A 90 13.76 4.35 4.85
C ILE A 90 14.01 3.15 3.92
N THR A 91 14.70 2.12 4.41
CA THR A 91 14.98 0.91 3.63
C THR A 91 13.69 0.20 3.23
N PHE A 92 12.73 0.07 4.16
CA PHE A 92 11.42 -0.52 3.88
C PHE A 92 10.62 0.31 2.85
N ALA A 93 10.63 1.64 2.97
CA ALA A 93 9.98 2.52 2.00
C ALA A 93 10.61 2.39 0.60
N ALA A 94 11.94 2.35 0.52
CA ALA A 94 12.67 2.17 -0.74
C ALA A 94 12.38 0.80 -1.38
N HIS A 95 12.34 -0.26 -0.57
CA HIS A 95 11.99 -1.59 -1.02
C HIS A 95 10.56 -1.64 -1.59
N GLY A 96 9.57 -1.14 -0.85
CA GLY A 96 8.19 -1.08 -1.31
C GLY A 96 8.03 -0.22 -2.57
N LEU A 97 8.77 0.88 -2.68
CA LEU A 97 8.81 1.70 -3.89
C LEU A 97 9.37 0.91 -5.08
N LEU A 98 10.50 0.24 -4.93
CA LEU A 98 11.12 -0.57 -5.98
C LEU A 98 10.15 -1.62 -6.50
N LEU A 99 9.53 -2.40 -5.61
CA LEU A 99 8.59 -3.45 -6.01
C LEU A 99 7.32 -2.88 -6.64
N SER A 100 6.85 -1.70 -6.20
CA SER A 100 5.72 -1.00 -6.82
C SER A 100 6.05 -0.50 -8.23
N VAL A 101 7.27 0.01 -8.46
CA VAL A 101 7.76 0.43 -9.78
C VAL A 101 7.92 -0.78 -10.70
N VAL A 102 8.55 -1.85 -10.22
CA VAL A 102 8.68 -3.11 -10.97
C VAL A 102 7.31 -3.61 -11.38
N THR A 103 6.37 -3.71 -10.44
CA THR A 103 5.01 -4.17 -10.71
C THR A 103 4.30 -3.23 -11.70
N SER A 104 4.40 -1.90 -11.53
CA SER A 104 3.81 -0.93 -12.46
C SER A 104 4.38 -1.05 -13.87
N SER A 105 5.69 -1.28 -14.00
CA SER A 105 6.37 -1.45 -15.29
C SER A 105 5.83 -2.64 -16.09
N GLN A 106 5.35 -3.70 -15.41
CA GLN A 106 4.72 -4.85 -16.04
C GLN A 106 3.39 -4.49 -16.74
N TYR A 107 2.68 -3.45 -16.27
CA TYR A 107 1.43 -2.99 -16.87
C TYR A 107 1.67 -1.95 -17.97
N PHE A 108 2.61 -1.02 -17.77
CA PHE A 108 2.89 0.05 -18.73
C PHE A 108 3.77 -0.40 -19.89
N PHE A 109 4.68 -1.35 -19.65
CA PHE A 109 5.64 -1.84 -20.64
C PHE A 109 5.56 -3.36 -20.82
N PRO A 110 4.38 -3.95 -21.10
CA PRO A 110 4.21 -5.40 -21.16
C PRO A 110 5.12 -6.05 -22.21
N ARG A 111 5.38 -5.36 -23.34
CA ARG A 111 6.30 -5.84 -24.39
C ARG A 111 7.74 -6.02 -23.89
N ALA A 112 8.24 -5.13 -23.04
CA ALA A 112 9.59 -5.24 -22.47
C ALA A 112 9.73 -6.47 -21.54
N TRP A 113 8.63 -6.88 -20.92
CA TRP A 113 8.56 -8.08 -20.07
C TRP A 113 8.19 -9.36 -20.83
N GLY A 114 7.90 -9.27 -22.14
CA GLY A 114 7.39 -10.38 -22.94
C GLY A 114 5.97 -10.81 -22.53
N PHE A 115 5.15 -9.87 -22.04
CA PHE A 115 3.80 -10.14 -21.56
C PHE A 115 2.74 -9.86 -22.64
N ALA A 116 1.67 -10.64 -22.61
CA ALA A 116 0.49 -10.38 -23.44
C ALA A 116 -0.20 -9.06 -23.00
N PRO A 117 -0.62 -8.20 -23.94
CA PRO A 117 -1.36 -6.99 -23.62
C PRO A 117 -2.63 -7.29 -22.82
N SER A 118 -2.96 -6.44 -21.84
CA SER A 118 -4.17 -6.58 -21.02
C SER A 118 -4.93 -5.26 -20.95
N ALA A 119 -6.27 -5.34 -20.86
CA ALA A 119 -7.14 -4.18 -20.73
C ALA A 119 -6.97 -3.45 -19.38
N GLY A 120 -6.45 -4.14 -18.36
CA GLY A 120 -6.21 -3.61 -17.01
C GLY A 120 -5.02 -2.65 -16.89
N SER A 121 -4.32 -2.38 -18.00
CA SER A 121 -3.19 -1.44 -18.05
C SER A 121 -3.58 0.04 -18.02
N ARG A 122 -4.88 0.36 -18.15
CA ARG A 122 -5.39 1.74 -18.10
C ARG A 122 -5.80 2.10 -16.67
N PRO A 123 -5.19 3.12 -16.05
CA PRO A 123 -5.59 3.57 -14.72
C PRO A 123 -7.04 4.06 -14.69
N SER A 124 -7.76 3.77 -13.61
CA SER A 124 -9.11 4.25 -13.40
C SER A 124 -9.14 5.76 -13.11
N ARG A 125 -10.23 6.42 -13.53
CA ARG A 125 -10.46 7.85 -13.23
C ARG A 125 -10.48 8.12 -11.72
N PHE A 126 -10.92 7.15 -10.92
CA PHE A 126 -10.91 7.24 -9.46
C PHE A 126 -9.46 7.36 -8.93
N ILE A 127 -8.57 6.45 -9.31
CA ILE A 127 -7.17 6.48 -8.87
C ILE A 127 -6.43 7.70 -9.42
N LEU A 128 -6.66 8.07 -10.68
CA LEU A 128 -6.08 9.29 -11.23
C LEU A 128 -6.56 10.54 -10.47
N GLY A 129 -7.84 10.61 -10.12
CA GLY A 129 -8.41 11.70 -9.32
C GLY A 129 -7.80 11.80 -7.93
N ILE A 130 -7.67 10.67 -7.21
CA ILE A 130 -7.00 10.64 -5.90
C ILE A 130 -5.53 11.01 -6.02
N SER A 131 -4.82 10.47 -7.03
CA SER A 131 -3.40 10.76 -7.25
C SER A 131 -3.18 12.25 -7.54
N ALA A 132 -3.99 12.82 -8.43
CA ALA A 132 -3.97 14.25 -8.73
C ALA A 132 -4.30 15.09 -7.49
N GLY A 133 -5.34 14.72 -6.72
CA GLY A 133 -5.70 15.40 -5.48
C GLY A 133 -4.59 15.40 -4.45
N CYS A 134 -3.89 14.27 -4.26
CA CYS A 134 -2.72 14.18 -3.38
C CYS A 134 -1.58 15.11 -3.86
N VAL A 135 -1.24 15.06 -5.15
CA VAL A 135 -0.17 15.90 -5.73
C VAL A 135 -0.51 17.39 -5.63
N THR A 136 -1.74 17.77 -6.00
CA THR A 136 -2.22 19.15 -5.88
C THR A 136 -2.28 19.62 -4.44
N GLY A 137 -2.74 18.78 -3.51
CA GLY A 137 -2.76 19.10 -2.08
C GLY A 137 -1.36 19.39 -1.54
N VAL A 138 -0.38 18.54 -1.86
CA VAL A 138 1.03 18.78 -1.50
C VAL A 138 1.56 20.05 -2.16
N ALA A 139 1.25 20.31 -3.43
CA ALA A 139 1.67 21.52 -4.13
C ALA A 139 1.10 22.80 -3.50
N VAL A 140 -0.17 22.80 -3.10
CA VAL A 140 -0.81 23.93 -2.41
C VAL A 140 -0.12 24.23 -1.08
N ILE A 141 0.14 23.20 -0.27
CA ILE A 141 0.85 23.35 1.01
C ILE A 141 2.28 23.84 0.78
N LEU A 142 2.97 23.31 -0.22
CA LEU A 142 4.32 23.74 -0.60
C LEU A 142 4.34 25.23 -0.98
N LEU A 143 3.38 25.69 -1.78
CA LEU A 143 3.28 27.10 -2.17
C LEU A 143 2.95 28.00 -0.97
N ALA A 144 2.06 27.56 -0.07
CA ALA A 144 1.72 28.29 1.15
C ALA A 144 2.95 28.47 2.06
N VAL A 145 3.70 27.39 2.29
CA VAL A 145 4.95 27.43 3.07
C VAL A 145 6.04 28.22 2.36
N ALA A 146 6.17 28.10 1.05
CA ALA A 146 7.13 28.88 0.28
C ALA A 146 6.83 30.40 0.36
N GLY A 147 5.58 30.80 0.49
CA GLY A 147 5.20 32.21 0.70
C GLY A 147 5.32 32.70 2.15
N ALA A 148 5.56 31.82 3.12
CA ALA A 148 5.54 32.17 4.53
C ALA A 148 6.87 32.78 4.99
N PRO A 149 6.85 33.88 5.79
CA PRO A 149 8.07 34.55 6.24
C PRO A 149 8.87 33.69 7.23
N ASP A 150 8.18 32.90 8.06
CA ASP A 150 8.79 32.11 9.13
C ASP A 150 9.16 30.67 8.70
N ARG A 151 9.10 30.35 7.40
CA ARG A 151 9.23 28.97 6.89
C ARG A 151 10.51 28.24 7.30
N ASP A 152 11.58 29.01 7.54
CA ASP A 152 12.92 28.51 7.92
C ASP A 152 13.18 28.63 9.44
N SER A 153 12.25 29.22 10.19
CA SER A 153 12.36 29.41 11.63
C SER A 153 12.31 28.08 12.37
N THR A 154 13.10 27.97 13.44
CA THR A 154 13.18 26.79 14.32
C THR A 154 12.82 27.09 15.77
N HIS A 155 12.58 28.36 16.10
CA HIS A 155 12.22 28.84 17.44
C HIS A 155 11.19 29.97 17.34
N ASP A 156 10.45 30.20 18.42
CA ASP A 156 9.56 31.35 18.63
C ASP A 156 8.53 31.63 17.52
N THR A 157 8.01 30.56 16.91
CA THR A 157 6.91 30.66 15.93
C THR A 157 5.55 30.34 16.55
N PRO A 158 4.47 31.04 16.16
CA PRO A 158 3.11 30.61 16.52
C PRO A 158 2.84 29.18 16.06
N ALA A 159 1.97 28.45 16.78
CA ALA A 159 1.58 27.09 16.39
C ALA A 159 0.95 27.02 14.99
N SER A 160 0.38 28.13 14.50
CA SER A 160 -0.22 28.27 13.17
C SER A 160 0.77 28.69 12.08
N ALA A 161 2.05 28.86 12.38
CA ALA A 161 3.05 29.26 11.40
C ALA A 161 3.30 28.12 10.40
N TRP A 162 3.38 28.48 9.12
CA TRP A 162 3.69 27.56 8.02
C TRP A 162 5.20 27.31 7.94
N LEU A 163 5.61 26.06 8.12
CA LEU A 163 7.01 25.63 8.14
C LEU A 163 7.25 24.54 7.10
N TRP A 164 8.51 24.30 6.71
CA TRP A 164 8.86 23.16 5.84
C TRP A 164 8.40 21.81 6.40
N LEU A 165 8.31 21.71 7.72
CA LEU A 165 7.69 20.57 8.41
C LEU A 165 6.26 20.26 7.90
N ASP A 166 5.44 21.27 7.58
CA ASP A 166 4.08 21.06 7.07
C ASP A 166 4.06 20.41 5.69
N VAL A 167 5.04 20.73 4.84
CA VAL A 167 5.23 20.06 3.55
C VAL A 167 5.57 18.59 3.77
N VAL A 168 6.47 18.29 4.71
CA VAL A 168 6.84 16.90 5.04
C VAL A 168 5.64 16.14 5.60
N TYR A 169 4.82 16.75 6.46
CA TYR A 169 3.57 16.15 6.92
C TYR A 169 2.58 15.90 5.78
N ALA A 170 2.36 16.89 4.90
CA ALA A 170 1.48 16.75 3.74
C ALA A 170 1.92 15.59 2.83
N VAL A 171 3.22 15.48 2.55
CA VAL A 171 3.80 14.34 1.81
C VAL A 171 3.55 13.03 2.56
N SER A 172 3.80 12.97 3.87
CA SER A 172 3.58 11.75 4.66
C SER A 172 2.11 11.28 4.64
N TYR A 173 1.15 12.20 4.65
CA TYR A 173 -0.28 11.87 4.60
C TYR A 173 -0.72 11.28 3.26
N VAL A 174 -0.01 11.53 2.17
CA VAL A 174 -0.27 10.83 0.89
C VAL A 174 -0.19 9.32 1.09
N LYS A 175 0.81 8.82 1.82
CA LYS A 175 0.93 7.37 2.10
C LYS A 175 -0.28 6.84 2.87
N LEU A 176 -0.81 7.63 3.81
CA LEU A 176 -2.00 7.25 4.57
C LEU A 176 -3.23 7.12 3.66
N VAL A 177 -3.49 8.13 2.82
CA VAL A 177 -4.59 8.10 1.83
C VAL A 177 -4.47 6.88 0.92
N VAL A 178 -3.27 6.65 0.36
CA VAL A 178 -3.00 5.48 -0.49
C VAL A 178 -3.29 4.18 0.24
N THR A 179 -2.89 4.05 1.50
CA THR A 179 -3.11 2.82 2.29
C THR A 179 -4.60 2.49 2.41
N VAL A 180 -5.45 3.51 2.57
CA VAL A 180 -6.90 3.31 2.74
C VAL A 180 -7.59 2.88 1.44
N ILE A 181 -7.09 3.33 0.30
CA ILE A 181 -7.81 3.19 -0.98
C ILE A 181 -7.16 2.23 -1.99
N LYS A 182 -5.90 1.80 -1.76
CA LYS A 182 -5.09 1.04 -2.74
C LYS A 182 -5.79 -0.21 -3.29
N TYR A 183 -6.58 -0.90 -2.46
CA TYR A 183 -7.21 -2.16 -2.82
C TYR A 183 -8.62 -2.02 -3.40
N SER A 184 -9.30 -0.87 -3.22
CA SER A 184 -10.70 -0.71 -3.63
C SER A 184 -10.95 -1.00 -5.11
N PRO A 185 -10.11 -0.53 -6.06
CA PRO A 185 -10.33 -0.80 -7.48
C PRO A 185 -10.29 -2.30 -7.79
N GLN A 186 -9.37 -3.04 -7.18
CA GLN A 186 -9.22 -4.47 -7.43
C GLN A 186 -10.40 -5.26 -6.84
N VAL A 187 -10.91 -4.88 -5.67
CA VAL A 187 -12.15 -5.47 -5.11
C VAL A 187 -13.30 -5.36 -6.10
N LEU A 188 -13.47 -4.18 -6.70
CA LEU A 188 -14.53 -3.92 -7.68
C LEU A 188 -14.32 -4.69 -8.99
N VAL A 189 -13.08 -4.78 -9.48
CA VAL A 189 -12.72 -5.56 -10.67
C VAL A 189 -13.02 -7.05 -10.46
N ASN A 190 -12.64 -7.61 -9.31
CA ASN A 190 -12.96 -9.00 -8.96
C ASN A 190 -14.47 -9.22 -8.91
N TYR A 191 -15.22 -8.27 -8.34
CA TYR A 191 -16.67 -8.34 -8.27
C TYR A 191 -17.33 -8.33 -9.66
N ARG A 192 -16.88 -7.42 -10.53
CA ARG A 192 -17.40 -7.29 -11.90
C ARG A 192 -17.06 -8.50 -12.77
N ASN A 193 -15.85 -9.01 -12.66
CA ASN A 193 -15.38 -10.17 -13.43
C ASN A 193 -15.86 -11.50 -12.85
N ARG A 194 -16.45 -11.49 -11.64
CA ARG A 194 -16.82 -12.70 -10.88
C ARG A 194 -15.67 -13.71 -10.80
N SER A 195 -14.44 -13.21 -10.71
CA SER A 195 -13.21 -13.99 -10.74
C SER A 195 -12.08 -13.22 -10.07
N THR A 196 -11.23 -13.94 -9.35
CA THR A 196 -9.97 -13.43 -8.79
C THR A 196 -8.76 -13.91 -9.58
N LYS A 197 -8.95 -14.51 -10.77
CA LYS A 197 -7.86 -15.10 -11.55
C LYS A 197 -6.85 -14.02 -11.93
N GLY A 198 -5.61 -14.21 -11.50
CA GLY A 198 -4.53 -13.26 -11.76
C GLY A 198 -4.24 -12.28 -10.63
N TRP A 199 -5.07 -12.23 -9.60
CA TRP A 199 -4.77 -11.56 -8.35
C TRP A 199 -4.04 -12.52 -7.40
N SER A 200 -2.89 -12.12 -6.87
CA SER A 200 -2.06 -12.98 -6.03
C SER A 200 -2.67 -13.19 -4.65
N ILE A 201 -3.35 -14.32 -4.46
CA ILE A 201 -3.90 -14.69 -3.15
C ILE A 201 -2.80 -14.92 -2.11
N SER A 202 -1.62 -15.42 -2.53
CA SER A 202 -0.49 -15.62 -1.63
C SER A 202 0.00 -14.30 -1.02
N GLN A 203 0.00 -13.21 -1.80
CA GLN A 203 0.29 -11.86 -1.28
C GLN A 203 -0.71 -11.46 -0.20
N ILE A 204 -2.01 -11.66 -0.45
CA ILE A 204 -3.08 -11.33 0.50
C ILE A 204 -2.96 -12.15 1.79
N LEU A 205 -2.68 -13.45 1.69
CA LEU A 205 -2.49 -14.30 2.87
C LEU A 205 -1.28 -13.88 3.69
N LEU A 206 -0.17 -13.51 3.05
CA LEU A 206 1.01 -13.00 3.74
C LEU A 206 0.75 -11.63 4.40
N ASP A 207 0.01 -10.74 3.74
CA ASP A 207 -0.40 -9.44 4.30
C ASP A 207 -1.29 -9.64 5.54
N PHE A 208 -2.28 -10.54 5.45
CA PHE A 208 -3.17 -10.87 6.55
C PHE A 208 -2.44 -11.50 7.73
N VAL A 209 -1.56 -12.49 7.49
CA VAL A 209 -0.74 -13.11 8.54
C VAL A 209 0.19 -12.08 9.20
N GLY A 210 0.80 -11.19 8.41
CA GLY A 210 1.57 -10.07 8.92
C GLY A 210 0.74 -9.17 9.84
N GLY A 211 -0.47 -8.80 9.41
CA GLY A 211 -1.41 -8.00 10.21
C GLY A 211 -1.80 -8.66 11.53
N VAL A 212 -2.16 -9.94 11.52
CA VAL A 212 -2.54 -10.71 12.72
C VAL A 212 -1.38 -10.80 13.71
N LEU A 213 -0.18 -11.16 13.22
CA LEU A 213 1.01 -11.26 14.07
C LEU A 213 1.43 -9.90 14.64
N SER A 214 1.28 -8.82 13.87
CA SER A 214 1.55 -7.46 14.34
C SER A 214 0.60 -7.03 15.46
N LEU A 215 -0.70 -7.32 15.33
CA LEU A 215 -1.67 -7.08 16.41
C LEU A 215 -1.40 -7.95 17.65
N ALA A 216 -1.01 -9.21 17.45
CA ALA A 216 -0.68 -10.11 18.54
C ALA A 216 0.56 -9.63 19.31
N GLN A 217 1.60 -9.14 18.61
CA GLN A 217 2.76 -8.52 19.26
C GLN A 217 2.34 -7.31 20.09
N LEU A 218 1.56 -6.39 19.50
CA LEU A 218 1.11 -5.18 20.16
C LEU A 218 0.31 -5.47 21.44
N ALA A 219 -0.54 -6.50 21.42
CA ALA A 219 -1.29 -6.94 22.59
C ALA A 219 -0.38 -7.48 23.69
N ILE A 220 0.66 -8.25 23.34
CA ILE A 220 1.65 -8.76 24.31
C ILE A 220 2.44 -7.59 24.91
N ASP A 221 2.94 -6.67 24.09
CA ASP A 221 3.73 -5.53 24.54
C ASP A 221 2.93 -4.62 25.48
N SER A 222 1.66 -4.36 25.13
CA SER A 222 0.76 -3.54 25.96
C SER A 222 0.42 -4.22 27.30
N TYR A 223 0.24 -5.55 27.28
CA TYR A 223 0.06 -6.33 28.50
C TYR A 223 1.30 -6.30 29.39
N LEU A 224 2.50 -6.47 28.82
CA LEU A 224 3.76 -6.43 29.55
C LEU A 224 4.05 -5.05 30.17
N GLN A 225 3.70 -3.98 29.46
CA GLN A 225 3.87 -2.60 29.92
C GLN A 225 2.78 -2.18 30.93
N GLY A 226 1.70 -2.96 31.07
CA GLY A 226 0.54 -2.58 31.88
C GLY A 226 -0.21 -1.35 31.35
N ASP A 227 0.06 -0.95 30.10
CA ASP A 227 -0.49 0.24 29.48
C ASP A 227 -1.03 -0.09 28.08
N TRP A 228 -2.33 0.07 27.92
CA TRP A 228 -3.05 -0.11 26.65
C TRP A 228 -3.10 1.17 25.81
N SER A 229 -2.60 2.29 26.35
CA SER A 229 -2.53 3.56 25.62
C SER A 229 -1.71 3.42 24.34
N GLY A 230 -0.75 2.49 24.26
CA GLY A 230 0.00 2.17 23.05
C GLY A 230 -0.85 1.59 21.90
N VAL A 231 -1.97 0.92 22.21
CA VAL A 231 -2.92 0.37 21.22
C VAL A 231 -3.74 1.47 20.56
N THR A 232 -4.13 2.49 21.33
CA THR A 232 -4.91 3.64 20.84
C THR A 232 -4.04 4.85 20.47
N GLY A 233 -2.79 4.88 20.92
CA GLY A 233 -1.89 6.03 20.88
C GLY A 233 -1.16 6.21 19.55
N ASN A 234 -1.22 5.23 18.65
CA ASN A 234 -0.73 5.35 17.28
C ASN A 234 -1.84 4.95 16.27
N PRO A 235 -2.81 5.86 16.02
CA PRO A 235 -3.93 5.59 15.12
C PRO A 235 -3.49 5.26 13.70
N VAL A 236 -2.30 5.69 13.27
CA VAL A 236 -1.73 5.39 11.95
C VAL A 236 -1.31 3.92 11.85
N LYS A 237 -0.58 3.38 12.83
CA LYS A 237 -0.23 1.95 12.87
C LYS A 237 -1.46 1.06 13.01
N PHE A 238 -2.41 1.46 13.87
CA PHE A 238 -3.68 0.78 14.01
C PHE A 238 -4.45 0.78 12.68
N ALA A 239 -4.57 1.92 11.99
CA ALA A 239 -5.25 2.00 10.70
C ALA A 239 -4.55 1.20 9.59
N LEU A 240 -3.21 1.22 9.53
CA LEU A 240 -2.42 0.49 8.53
C LEU A 240 -2.69 -1.01 8.56
N GLY A 241 -2.63 -1.64 9.74
CA GLY A 241 -2.90 -3.07 9.89
C GLY A 241 -4.37 -3.42 9.66
N ASN A 242 -5.29 -2.69 10.32
CA ASN A 242 -6.72 -3.01 10.28
C ASN A 242 -7.36 -2.79 8.91
N VAL A 243 -6.98 -1.74 8.18
CA VAL A 243 -7.52 -1.48 6.85
C VAL A 243 -7.02 -2.52 5.85
N SER A 244 -5.73 -2.90 5.91
CA SER A 244 -5.21 -3.98 5.04
C SER A 244 -5.94 -5.29 5.31
N MET A 245 -6.04 -5.71 6.59
CA MET A 245 -6.73 -6.95 6.95
C MET A 245 -8.20 -6.96 6.55
N PHE A 246 -8.90 -5.82 6.60
CA PHE A 246 -10.27 -5.72 6.11
C PHE A 246 -10.36 -6.02 4.61
N TYR A 247 -9.48 -5.45 3.78
CA TYR A 247 -9.41 -5.80 2.37
C TYR A 247 -9.01 -7.24 2.15
N ASP A 248 -8.09 -7.77 2.95
CA ASP A 248 -7.63 -9.15 2.84
C ASP A 248 -8.79 -10.12 3.08
N LEU A 249 -9.63 -9.88 4.09
CA LEU A 249 -10.85 -10.66 4.34
C LEU A 249 -11.81 -10.61 3.15
N ILE A 250 -11.97 -9.43 2.51
CA ILE A 250 -12.78 -9.30 1.29
C ILE A 250 -12.19 -10.16 0.17
N PHE A 251 -10.88 -10.07 -0.08
CA PHE A 251 -10.23 -10.84 -1.14
C PHE A 251 -10.26 -12.36 -0.87
N MET A 252 -10.04 -12.78 0.38
CA MET A 252 -10.16 -14.18 0.80
C MET A 252 -11.59 -14.68 0.60
N THR A 253 -12.59 -13.87 0.93
CA THR A 253 -14.01 -14.20 0.68
C THR A 253 -14.32 -14.27 -0.81
N GLN A 254 -13.85 -13.32 -1.62
CA GLN A 254 -13.99 -13.36 -3.07
C GLN A 254 -13.35 -14.62 -3.67
N HIS A 255 -12.16 -14.99 -3.21
CA HIS A 255 -11.38 -16.10 -3.75
C HIS A 255 -11.90 -17.48 -3.33
N TYR A 256 -12.10 -17.70 -2.03
CA TYR A 256 -12.42 -19.03 -1.48
C TYR A 256 -13.90 -19.32 -1.36
N VAL A 257 -14.75 -18.29 -1.29
CA VAL A 257 -16.19 -18.44 -1.07
C VAL A 257 -16.98 -18.08 -2.33
N LEU A 258 -16.86 -16.84 -2.83
CA LEU A 258 -17.76 -16.35 -3.88
C LEU A 258 -17.40 -16.84 -5.29
N TYR A 259 -16.11 -16.90 -5.63
CA TYR A 259 -15.64 -17.22 -6.99
C TYR A 259 -14.85 -18.54 -7.05
N ARG A 260 -15.10 -19.41 -6.06
CA ARG A 260 -14.55 -20.76 -6.01
C ARG A 260 -14.98 -21.52 -7.27
N GLY A 261 -14.03 -21.91 -8.11
CA GLY A 261 -14.30 -22.67 -9.33
C GLY A 261 -14.70 -21.84 -10.56
N ALA A 262 -14.54 -20.51 -10.54
CA ALA A 262 -14.60 -19.71 -11.77
C ALA A 262 -13.57 -20.15 -12.83
N ASP A 263 -12.55 -20.92 -12.44
CA ASP A 263 -11.61 -21.60 -13.33
C ASP A 263 -12.25 -22.71 -14.19
N ALA A 264 -13.42 -23.26 -13.82
CA ALA A 264 -14.01 -24.42 -14.48
C ALA A 264 -15.06 -24.10 -15.58
N ARG A 265 -15.46 -22.84 -15.77
CA ARG A 265 -16.63 -22.50 -16.63
C ARG A 265 -16.45 -21.39 -17.66
N GLY A 266 -15.24 -20.86 -17.89
CA GLY A 266 -15.10 -19.58 -18.62
C GLY A 266 -14.12 -19.51 -19.79
N GLY A 267 -13.75 -20.61 -20.44
CA GLY A 267 -12.77 -20.54 -21.55
C GLY A 267 -12.90 -21.56 -22.66
N GLU A 268 -13.25 -22.81 -22.37
CA GLU A 268 -13.24 -23.85 -23.41
C GLU A 268 -14.57 -23.98 -24.15
N THR A 269 -15.72 -23.79 -23.49
CA THR A 269 -17.02 -24.04 -24.15
C THR A 269 -17.43 -22.89 -25.09
N GLU A 270 -17.16 -21.63 -24.74
CA GLU A 270 -17.60 -20.48 -25.55
C GLU A 270 -16.68 -20.23 -26.76
N ALA A 271 -15.40 -20.61 -26.67
CA ALA A 271 -14.44 -20.53 -27.77
C ALA A 271 -14.58 -21.68 -28.78
N LEU A 272 -15.05 -22.85 -28.35
CA LEU A 272 -15.32 -24.00 -29.25
C LEU A 272 -16.68 -23.90 -29.95
N LEU A 273 -17.62 -23.12 -29.42
CA LEU A 273 -18.94 -22.90 -30.03
C LEU A 273 -18.95 -21.74 -31.05
N ARG A 274 -18.04 -20.77 -30.93
CA ARG A 274 -17.82 -19.73 -31.96
C ARG A 274 -16.92 -20.28 -33.07
N GLY A 275 -17.49 -21.16 -33.88
CA GLY A 275 -16.88 -21.57 -35.14
C GLY A 275 -16.91 -20.43 -36.17
N PRO A 276 -16.09 -20.48 -37.24
CA PRO A 276 -15.99 -19.42 -38.26
C PRO A 276 -17.28 -19.08 -39.04
N ARG A 277 -18.39 -19.78 -38.77
CA ARG A 277 -19.66 -19.63 -39.52
C ARG A 277 -20.53 -18.48 -39.00
N ASP A 278 -20.42 -18.12 -37.72
CA ASP A 278 -21.28 -17.07 -37.12
C ASP A 278 -20.86 -15.64 -37.54
N ASP A 279 -19.62 -15.47 -38.01
CA ASP A 279 -19.11 -14.19 -38.51
C ASP A 279 -19.50 -13.92 -39.98
N GLU A 280 -19.91 -14.96 -40.72
CA GLU A 280 -20.38 -14.84 -42.10
C GLU A 280 -21.86 -14.42 -42.18
N GLU A 281 -22.72 -14.91 -41.28
CA GLU A 281 -24.15 -14.54 -41.25
C GLU A 281 -24.38 -13.08 -40.85
N ARG A 282 -23.51 -12.45 -40.04
CA ARG A 282 -23.66 -11.03 -39.66
C ARG A 282 -23.23 -10.01 -40.71
N ARG A 283 -22.64 -10.44 -41.82
CA ARG A 283 -22.24 -9.52 -42.91
C ARG A 283 -23.29 -9.39 -44.01
N ILE A 284 -24.37 -10.16 -43.96
CA ILE A 284 -25.35 -10.25 -45.05
C ILE A 284 -26.74 -9.70 -44.65
N ASP A 285 -26.95 -9.33 -43.38
CA ASP A 285 -28.18 -8.68 -42.90
C ASP A 285 -28.01 -7.18 -42.62
#